data_AF-A0A956QCR0-F1
#
_entry.id   AF-A0A956QCR0-F1
#
_cell.length_a   1.000
_cell.length_b   1.000
_cell.length_c   1.000
_cell.angle_alpha   90.00
_cell.angle_beta   90.00
_cell.angle_gamma   90.00
#
_symmetry.space_group_name_H-M   'P 1'
#
loop_
_entity.id
_entity.type
_entity.pdbx_description
1 polymer ?
#
loop_
_entity_poly.entity_id
_entity_poly.type
_entity_poly.pdbx_seq_one_letter_code
_entity_poly.pdbx_strand_id
1 'polypeptide(L)' 'MSWDLPQSRRPAETTSQRLATALWLFEDGVAMMRAKLRRQHPDYSEAEVEQALEAWLLTRPGAEHGDGVGVRREFDPSS' A
#
# COMPACT_ATOMS: atom_id res chain seq x y z
N MET A 1 -3.90 34.85 3.46
CA MET A 1 -4.39 34.01 4.57
C MET A 1 -3.43 32.83 4.65
N SER A 2 -2.42 32.88 5.53
CA SER A 2 -1.40 31.83 5.66
C SER A 2 -1.93 30.78 6.64
N TRP A 3 -2.04 29.53 6.19
CA TRP A 3 -2.38 28.39 7.03
C TRP A 3 -1.09 27.76 7.58
N ASP A 4 -0.37 28.51 8.42
CA ASP A 4 0.76 27.97 9.17
C ASP A 4 0.23 27.19 10.38
N LEU A 5 -0.15 25.94 10.15
CA LEU A 5 -0.38 25.01 11.23
C LEU A 5 0.97 24.64 11.84
N PRO A 6 1.17 24.78 13.16
CA PRO A 6 2.36 24.24 13.81
C PRO A 6 2.36 22.74 13.52
N GLN A 7 3.39 22.27 12.84
CA GLN A 7 3.69 20.85 12.71
C GLN A 7 4.03 20.35 14.12
N SER A 8 3.01 20.08 14.95
CA SER A 8 3.18 19.41 16.22
C SER A 8 3.85 18.09 15.88
N ARG A 9 5.13 17.95 16.25
CA ARG A 9 5.90 16.74 16.05
C ARG A 9 5.13 15.62 16.74
N ARG A 10 4.35 14.85 15.96
CA ARG A 10 3.75 13.61 16.47
C ARG A 10 4.90 12.81 17.11
N PRO A 11 4.69 12.19 18.29
CA PRO A 11 5.70 11.31 18.84
C PRO A 11 6.13 10.34 17.74
N ALA A 12 7.44 10.16 17.60
CA ALA A 12 7.98 9.33 16.52
C ALA A 12 7.34 7.95 16.61
N GLU A 13 6.60 7.56 15.58
CA GLU A 13 5.99 6.23 15.51
C GLU A 13 7.09 5.17 15.68
N THR A 14 6.79 4.09 16.40
CA THR A 14 7.72 2.97 16.46
C THR A 14 7.76 2.26 15.10
N THR A 15 8.81 1.47 14.86
CA THR A 15 8.87 0.62 13.66
C THR A 15 7.69 -0.36 13.59
N SER A 16 7.26 -0.90 14.74
CA SER A 16 6.10 -1.79 14.81
C SER A 16 4.79 -1.11 14.44
N GLN A 17 4.58 0.14 14.88
CA GLN A 17 3.39 0.93 14.52
C GLN A 17 3.35 1.20 13.01
N ARG A 18 4.47 1.63 12.43
CA ARG A 18 4.57 1.84 10.98
C ARG A 18 4.29 0.57 10.18
N LEU A 19 4.83 -0.56 10.62
CA LEU A 19 4.59 -1.84 9.96
C LEU A 19 3.12 -2.23 10.06
N ALA A 20 2.49 -2.10 11.23
CA ALA A 20 1.08 -2.39 11.41
C ALA A 20 0.20 -1.52 10.49
N THR A 21 0.49 -0.21 10.40
CA THR A 21 -0.20 0.68 9.46
C THR A 21 0.01 0.26 8.01
N ALA A 22 1.22 -0.12 7.60
CA ALA A 22 1.50 -0.55 6.24
C ALA A 22 0.74 -1.83 5.87
N LEU A 23 0.66 -2.80 6.78
CA LEU A 23 -0.10 -4.04 6.57
C LEU A 23 -1.60 -3.76 6.48
N TRP A 24 -2.13 -2.89 7.34
CA TRP A 24 -3.54 -2.49 7.26
C TRP A 24 -3.88 -1.80 5.94
N LEU A 25 -3.04 -0.85 5.50
CA LEU A 25 -3.22 -0.20 4.20
C LEU A 25 -3.11 -1.18 3.03
N PHE A 26 -2.25 -2.19 3.14
CA PHE A 26 -2.14 -3.26 2.14
C PHE A 26 -3.44 -4.07 2.05
N GLU A 27 -4.00 -4.50 3.18
CA GLU A 27 -5.25 -5.26 3.23
C GLU A 27 -6.42 -4.48 2.61
N ASP A 28 -6.56 -3.20 2.98
CA ASP A 28 -7.59 -2.32 2.41
C ASP A 28 -7.39 -2.13 0.89
N GLY A 29 -6.15 -1.94 0.44
CA GLY A 29 -5.81 -1.82 -0.97
C GLY A 29 -6.17 -3.08 -1.78
N VAL A 30 -5.92 -4.26 -1.22
CA VAL A 30 -6.29 -5.55 -1.83
C VAL A 30 -7.81 -5.68 -1.94
N ALA A 31 -8.55 -5.33 -0.88
CA ALA A 31 -10.01 -5.37 -0.91
C ALA A 31 -10.60 -4.41 -1.96
N MET A 32 -10.04 -3.19 -2.07
CA MET A 32 -10.43 -2.22 -3.09
C MET A 32 -10.15 -2.72 -4.51
N MET A 33 -9.00 -3.36 -4.74
CA MET A 33 -8.67 -3.93 -6.06
C MET A 33 -9.60 -5.09 -6.42
N ARG A 34 -9.89 -6.00 -5.48
CA ARG A 34 -10.89 -7.06 -5.68
C ARG A 34 -12.23 -6.48 -6.11
N ALA A 35 -12.72 -5.46 -5.40
CA ALA A 35 -13.97 -4.78 -5.74
C ALA A 35 -13.91 -4.11 -7.13
N LYS A 36 -12.79 -3.49 -7.49
CA LYS A 36 -12.58 -2.91 -8.83
C LYS A 36 -12.67 -3.99 -9.92
N LEU A 37 -11.98 -5.13 -9.74
CA LEU A 37 -11.99 -6.24 -10.70
C LEU A 37 -13.41 -6.78 -10.92
N ARG A 38 -14.19 -6.98 -9.84
CA ARG A 38 -15.61 -7.38 -9.93
C ARG A 38 -16.45 -6.41 -10.76
N ARG A 39 -16.21 -5.10 -10.65
CA ARG A 39 -16.94 -4.10 -11.44
C ARG A 39 -16.50 -4.09 -12.90
N GLN A 40 -15.22 -4.31 -13.18
CA GLN A 40 -14.67 -4.30 -14.54
C GLN A 40 -15.01 -5.59 -15.32
N HIS A 41 -15.18 -6.70 -14.60
CA HIS A 41 -15.46 -8.01 -15.16
C HIS A 41 -16.70 -8.61 -14.46
N PRO A 42 -17.92 -8.12 -14.76
CA PRO A 42 -19.14 -8.58 -14.10
C PRO A 42 -19.45 -10.06 -14.33
N ASP A 43 -18.91 -10.64 -15.41
CA ASP A 43 -19.10 -12.05 -15.77
C ASP A 43 -18.10 -13.00 -15.08
N TYR A 44 -17.08 -12.47 -14.41
CA TYR A 44 -16.11 -13.31 -13.69
C TYR A 44 -16.77 -13.97 -12.48
N SER A 45 -16.49 -15.27 -12.33
CA SER A 45 -16.69 -15.97 -11.08
C SER A 45 -15.76 -15.46 -9.98
N GLU A 46 -16.07 -15.80 -8.73
CA GLU A 46 -15.24 -15.46 -7.56
C GLU A 46 -13.79 -15.95 -7.73
N ALA A 47 -13.60 -17.15 -8.29
CA ALA A 47 -12.29 -17.75 -8.52
C ALA A 47 -11.49 -17.02 -9.62
N GLU A 48 -12.15 -16.56 -10.67
CA GLU A 48 -11.52 -15.78 -11.74
C GLU A 48 -11.10 -14.40 -11.25
N VAL A 49 -11.91 -13.78 -10.38
CA VAL A 49 -11.54 -12.52 -9.72
C VAL A 49 -10.30 -12.70 -8.84
N GLU A 50 -10.22 -13.79 -8.07
CA GLU A 50 -9.05 -14.04 -7.23
C GLU A 50 -7.78 -14.31 -8.06
N GLN A 51 -7.89 -15.10 -9.14
CA GLN A 51 -6.76 -15.28 -10.06
C GLN A 51 -6.29 -13.97 -10.69
N ALA A 52 -7.21 -13.12 -11.12
CA ALA A 52 -6.86 -11.81 -11.67
C ALA A 52 -6.22 -10.90 -10.60
N LEU A 53 -6.66 -10.99 -9.36
CA LEU A 53 -6.09 -10.26 -8.22
C LEU A 53 -4.67 -10.72 -7.91
N GLU A 54 -4.41 -12.03 -7.88
CA GLU A 54 -3.06 -12.60 -7.71
C GLU A 54 -2.12 -12.12 -8.83
N ALA A 55 -2.57 -12.23 -10.08
CA ALA A 55 -1.79 -11.76 -11.23
C ALA A 55 -1.48 -10.26 -11.13
N TRP A 56 -2.43 -9.46 -10.67
CA TRP A 56 -2.23 -8.03 -10.43
C TRP A 56 -1.24 -7.77 -9.30
N LEU A 57 -1.29 -8.51 -8.19
CA LEU A 57 -0.34 -8.35 -7.07
C LEU A 57 1.11 -8.65 -7.46
N LEU A 58 1.32 -9.64 -8.33
CA LEU A 58 2.65 -10.03 -8.80
C LEU A 58 3.26 -9.01 -9.75
N THR A 59 2.44 -8.39 -10.61
CA THR A 59 2.93 -7.52 -11.68
C THR A 59 2.80 -6.04 -11.36
N ARG A 60 1.83 -5.65 -10.52
CA ARG A 60 1.39 -4.29 -10.18
C ARG A 60 1.60 -3.29 -11.33
N PRO A 61 0.84 -3.40 -12.43
CA PRO A 61 1.05 -2.57 -13.62
C PRO A 61 1.00 -1.07 -13.29
N GLY A 62 2.03 -0.34 -13.71
CA GLY A 62 2.24 1.08 -13.40
C GLY A 62 2.98 1.37 -12.08
N ALA A 63 3.31 0.35 -11.30
CA ALA A 63 4.06 0.43 -10.05
C ALA A 63 5.04 -0.75 -9.92
N GLU A 64 5.61 -1.21 -11.04
CA GLU A 64 6.50 -2.37 -11.11
C GLU A 64 7.77 -2.18 -10.25
N HIS A 65 8.16 -0.92 -10.03
CA HIS A 65 9.31 -0.52 -9.24
C HIS A 65 8.95 0.02 -7.84
N GLY A 66 7.68 -0.13 -7.44
CA GLY A 66 7.11 0.46 -6.23
C GLY A 66 6.57 1.88 -6.44
N ASP A 67 5.94 2.41 -5.38
CA ASP A 67 5.16 3.65 -5.43
C ASP A 67 6.01 4.92 -5.19
N GLY A 68 7.34 4.80 -5.15
CA GLY A 68 8.23 5.92 -4.89
C GLY A 68 9.70 5.59 -5.16
N VAL A 69 10.52 6.64 -5.28
CA VAL A 69 11.96 6.50 -5.48
C VAL A 69 12.60 5.96 -4.20
N GLY A 70 13.30 4.83 -4.30
CA GLY A 70 14.07 4.28 -3.18
C GLY A 70 15.18 5.23 -2.74
N VAL A 71 15.31 5.44 -1.42
CA VAL A 71 16.44 6.15 -0.82
C VAL A 71 17.37 5.16 -0.14
N ARG A 72 18.68 5.34 -0.34
CA ARG A 72 19.68 4.55 0.39
C ARG A 72 19.52 4.84 1.88
N ARG A 73 19.23 3.79 2.66
CA ARG A 73 19.32 3.84 4.12
C ARG A 73 20.73 3.41 4.51
N GLU A 74 21.42 4.24 5.29
CA GLU A 74 22.59 3.78 6.04
C GLU A 74 22.08 2.85 7.13
N PHE A 75 22.70 1.67 7.25
CA PHE A 75 22.39 0.72 8.30
C PHE A 75 23.06 1.21 9.59
N ASP A 76 22.26 1.60 10.58
CA ASP A 76 22.74 1.84 11.94
C ASP A 76 22.61 0.54 12.74
N PRO A 77 23.71 -0.14 13.08
CA PRO A 77 23.68 -1.40 13.84
C PRO A 77 23.16 -1.25 15.28
N SER A 78 22.91 -0.03 15.76
CA SER A 78 22.40 0.25 17.11
C SER A 78 20.89 0.48 17.19
N SER A 79 20.16 0.43 16.06
CA SER A 79 18.71 0.68 15.94
C SER A 79 17.81 -0.53 16.22
#